data_AF-A0A8J4S1Z3-F1
#
_entry.id   AF-A0A8J4S1Z3-F1
#
_cell.length_a   1.000
_cell.length_b   1.000
_cell.length_c   1.000
_cell.angle_alpha   90.00
_cell.angle_beta   90.00
_cell.angle_gamma   90.00
#
_symmetry.space_group_name_H-M   'P 1'
#
loop_
_entity.id
_entity.type
_entity.pdbx_description
1 polymer ?
#
loop_
_entity_poly.entity_id
_entity_poly.type
_entity_poly.pdbx_seq_one_letter_code
_entity_poly.pdbx_strand_id
1 'polypeptide(L)'
;MRATWKLNKPSLFGQNVSLEEDVIHVLVVIPEGAGGSASDISATNKLLTEIHENTVLTKRKIYVHSQVGSTEYKEILAAFNITVKPVRKTAAKWDKVNVFTWDKELSEEKQKDKYRRYVERNIGKFLQEKKLCVFSVENTRDILRVVAKGPNIELSGRTDLLILSDIVMESAAYALDLPEVKMLIEVKKKVERQSVFQAMSELIALDLLTNDPVFALLTDFNNDWQFFWIAMGENNTTCVNRVNITNPGEAFEMIRELLKSTASTEITTPVLQDPVKRRKLSRVLPSINEAGESGRILC
;
A
#
# COMPACT_ATOMS: atom_id res chain seq x y z
N MET A 1 7.97 27.67 7.93
CA MET A 1 8.31 28.83 7.09
C MET A 1 8.64 28.31 5.69
N ARG A 2 7.82 28.63 4.68
CA ARG A 2 8.15 28.35 3.27
C ARG A 2 9.02 29.49 2.75
N ALA A 3 10.11 29.18 2.06
CA ALA A 3 10.86 30.18 1.31
C ALA A 3 10.04 30.56 0.07
N THR A 4 9.39 31.72 0.10
CA THR A 4 8.76 32.34 -1.07
C THR A 4 9.78 33.22 -1.78
N TRP A 5 10.15 32.86 -2.99
CA TRP A 5 10.92 33.73 -3.88
C TRP A 5 9.94 34.55 -4.72
N LYS A 6 9.86 35.86 -4.48
CA LYS A 6 9.16 36.80 -5.35
C LYS A 6 10.18 37.39 -6.33
N LEU A 7 10.01 37.13 -7.62
CA LEU A 7 10.80 37.79 -8.65
C LEU A 7 10.26 39.21 -8.85
N ASN A 8 10.79 40.17 -8.09
CA ASN A 8 10.33 41.55 -8.09
C ASN A 8 11.09 42.42 -9.11
N LYS A 9 10.94 42.13 -10.41
CA LYS A 9 11.49 42.94 -11.51
C LYS A 9 10.50 43.05 -12.68
N PRO A 10 9.48 43.94 -12.58
CA PRO A 10 8.46 44.12 -13.61
C PRO A 10 9.02 44.50 -14.99
N SER A 11 10.20 45.13 -15.03
CA SER A 11 10.89 45.54 -16.25
C SER A 11 11.37 44.38 -17.14
N LEU A 12 11.35 43.15 -16.63
CA LEU A 12 11.71 41.94 -17.40
C LEU A 12 10.52 41.40 -18.21
N PHE A 13 9.34 41.97 -18.03
CA PHE A 13 8.12 41.55 -18.73
C PHE A 13 7.68 42.63 -19.72
N GLY A 14 7.12 42.21 -20.86
CA GLY A 14 6.58 43.15 -21.85
C GLY A 14 5.45 43.99 -21.26
N GLN A 15 5.21 45.19 -21.82
CA GLN A 15 4.26 46.19 -21.30
C GLN A 15 2.81 45.70 -21.06
N ASN A 16 2.45 44.49 -21.51
CA ASN A 16 1.13 43.90 -21.41
C ASN A 16 1.06 42.60 -20.57
N VAL A 17 2.08 42.28 -19.77
CA VAL A 17 2.08 41.07 -18.93
C VAL A 17 1.63 41.42 -17.51
N SER A 18 0.44 40.94 -17.13
CA SER A 18 -0.01 40.89 -15.74
C SER A 18 0.27 39.50 -15.18
N LEU A 19 1.04 39.41 -14.10
CA LEU A 19 1.29 38.17 -13.38
C LEU A 19 0.29 38.07 -12.22
N GLU A 20 -0.89 37.53 -12.50
CA GLU A 20 -1.74 36.98 -11.44
C GLU A 20 -1.13 35.65 -10.95
N GLU A 21 -1.47 35.20 -9.74
CA GLU A 21 -0.72 34.25 -8.90
C GLU A 21 -0.53 32.81 -9.43
N ASP A 22 -0.56 32.58 -10.74
CA ASP A 22 -0.36 31.28 -11.37
C ASP A 22 0.92 31.22 -12.22
N VAL A 23 1.73 30.21 -11.89
CA VAL A 23 2.89 29.62 -12.59
C VAL A 23 3.54 30.42 -13.73
N ILE A 24 4.76 30.90 -13.47
CA ILE A 24 5.66 31.45 -14.51
C ILE A 24 6.29 30.27 -15.27
N HIS A 25 5.94 30.09 -16.55
CA HIS A 25 6.73 29.27 -17.48
C HIS A 25 7.85 30.12 -18.08
N VAL A 26 9.09 29.88 -17.67
CA VAL A 26 10.26 30.59 -18.21
C VAL A 26 10.81 29.82 -19.41
N LEU A 27 10.59 30.36 -20.62
CA LEU A 27 11.33 29.93 -21.81
C LEU A 27 12.60 30.79 -21.93
N VAL A 28 13.75 30.21 -21.61
CA VAL A 28 15.04 30.87 -21.81
C VAL A 28 15.51 30.59 -23.24
N VAL A 29 15.41 31.60 -24.11
CA VAL A 29 16.01 31.56 -25.44
C VAL A 29 17.42 32.14 -25.34
N ILE A 30 18.43 31.33 -25.62
CA ILE A 30 19.83 31.79 -25.73
C ILE A 30 20.02 32.28 -27.17
N PRO A 31 20.25 33.59 -27.40
CA PRO A 31 20.53 34.07 -28.74
C PRO A 31 21.91 33.56 -29.19
N GLU A 32 21.97 32.98 -30.40
CA GLU A 32 23.23 32.63 -31.04
C GLU A 32 24.10 33.89 -31.16
N GLY A 33 25.17 33.95 -30.37
CA GLY A 33 26.21 34.98 -30.47
C GLY A 33 26.39 35.92 -29.27
N ALA A 34 25.61 35.81 -28.19
CA ALA A 34 25.85 36.63 -26.99
C ALA A 34 26.93 36.03 -26.08
N GLY A 35 28.20 36.35 -26.39
CA GLY A 35 29.36 35.99 -25.59
C GLY A 35 29.35 36.64 -24.20
N GLY A 36 28.78 35.95 -23.21
CA GLY A 36 29.14 36.10 -21.81
C GLY A 36 30.39 35.26 -21.50
N SER A 37 31.24 35.73 -20.57
CA SER A 37 32.47 35.03 -20.16
C SER A 37 32.20 33.54 -19.95
N ALA A 38 33.04 32.68 -20.54
CA ALA A 38 32.91 31.22 -20.50
C ALA A 38 32.74 30.64 -19.07
N SER A 39 33.15 31.39 -18.05
CA SER A 39 33.00 31.03 -16.64
C SER A 39 31.55 31.06 -16.12
N ASP A 40 30.71 32.02 -16.55
CA ASP A 40 29.34 32.18 -16.03
C ASP A 40 28.35 31.20 -16.67
N ILE A 41 28.56 30.90 -17.97
CA ILE A 41 27.81 29.85 -18.70
C ILE A 41 28.17 28.47 -18.15
N SER A 42 29.43 28.24 -17.78
CA SER A 42 29.86 26.99 -17.14
C SER A 42 29.25 26.81 -15.75
N ALA A 43 29.19 27.87 -14.93
CA ALA A 43 28.60 27.81 -13.60
C ALA A 43 27.08 27.56 -13.65
N THR A 44 26.35 28.25 -14.54
CA THR A 44 24.91 28.04 -14.71
C THR A 44 24.57 26.69 -15.33
N ASN A 45 25.34 26.22 -16.31
CA ASN A 45 25.18 24.87 -16.85
C ASN A 45 25.49 23.80 -15.79
N LYS A 46 26.52 23.98 -14.99
CA LYS A 46 26.86 23.04 -13.91
C LYS A 46 25.76 22.97 -12.85
N LEU A 47 25.15 24.11 -12.51
CA LEU A 47 24.04 24.19 -11.56
C LEU A 47 22.74 23.60 -12.15
N LEU A 48 22.50 23.79 -13.45
CA LEU A 48 21.40 23.13 -14.18
C LEU A 48 21.62 21.63 -14.32
N THR A 49 22.86 21.18 -14.55
CA THR A 49 23.21 19.76 -14.55
C THR A 49 23.07 19.19 -13.15
N GLU A 50 23.53 19.84 -12.09
CA GLU A 50 23.34 19.38 -10.71
C GLU A 50 21.87 19.35 -10.28
N ILE A 51 21.04 20.31 -10.73
CA ILE A 51 19.60 20.29 -10.51
C ILE A 51 18.95 19.17 -11.33
N HIS A 52 19.31 19.01 -12.60
CA HIS A 52 18.81 17.92 -13.43
C HIS A 52 19.25 16.56 -12.89
N GLU A 53 20.47 16.42 -12.41
CA GLU A 53 20.99 15.22 -11.77
C GLU A 53 20.27 14.95 -10.44
N ASN A 54 20.07 15.95 -9.58
CA ASN A 54 19.32 15.77 -8.33
C ASN A 54 17.82 15.53 -8.54
N THR A 55 17.23 16.02 -9.64
CA THR A 55 15.78 15.92 -9.93
C THR A 55 15.45 14.71 -10.83
N VAL A 56 16.39 14.25 -11.66
CA VAL A 56 16.22 13.18 -12.66
C VAL A 56 16.98 11.89 -12.29
N LEU A 57 18.04 11.94 -11.46
CA LEU A 57 18.87 10.77 -11.12
C LEU A 57 18.64 10.15 -9.74
N THR A 58 17.64 10.53 -8.94
CA THR A 58 17.25 9.64 -7.84
C THR A 58 16.61 8.39 -8.44
N LYS A 59 17.45 7.40 -8.74
CA LYS A 59 17.03 6.09 -9.25
C LYS A 59 15.93 5.58 -8.31
N ARG A 60 14.79 5.23 -8.90
CA ARG A 60 13.67 4.66 -8.17
C ARG A 60 14.18 3.47 -7.35
N LYS A 61 13.88 3.46 -6.05
CA LYS A 61 14.17 2.30 -5.21
C LYS A 61 13.13 1.22 -5.49
N ILE A 62 13.58 0.00 -5.78
CA ILE A 62 12.72 -1.13 -6.07
C ILE A 62 12.88 -2.13 -4.93
N TYR A 63 11.76 -2.51 -4.31
CA TYR A 63 11.73 -3.56 -3.29
C TYR A 63 10.84 -4.71 -3.75
N VAL A 64 11.43 -5.91 -3.80
CA VAL A 64 10.69 -7.16 -4.03
C VAL A 64 10.20 -7.68 -2.68
N HIS A 65 8.90 -7.92 -2.52
CA HIS A 65 8.27 -8.28 -1.24
C HIS A 65 9.00 -9.39 -0.48
N SER A 66 9.33 -10.49 -1.15
CA SER A 66 10.02 -11.65 -0.57
C SER A 66 11.47 -11.37 -0.14
N GLN A 67 12.05 -10.27 -0.60
CA GLN A 67 13.43 -9.85 -0.32
C GLN A 67 13.51 -8.71 0.69
N VAL A 68 12.38 -8.20 1.20
CA VAL A 68 12.37 -7.11 2.18
C VAL A 68 12.98 -7.58 3.50
N GLY A 69 14.19 -7.10 3.79
CA GLY A 69 14.90 -7.30 5.05
C GLY A 69 14.57 -6.21 6.08
N SER A 70 15.27 -6.24 7.21
CA SER A 70 15.01 -5.29 8.29
C SER A 70 15.36 -3.84 7.93
N THR A 71 16.31 -3.61 7.03
CA THR A 71 16.73 -2.26 6.61
C THR A 71 15.69 -1.69 5.67
N GLU A 72 15.33 -2.45 4.63
CA GLU A 72 14.32 -2.12 3.63
C GLU A 72 12.98 -1.87 4.29
N TYR A 73 12.61 -2.71 5.26
CA TYR A 73 11.39 -2.53 6.04
C TYR A 73 11.32 -1.16 6.74
N LYS A 74 12.41 -0.74 7.40
CA LYS A 74 12.47 0.56 8.06
C LYS A 74 12.41 1.71 7.07
N GLU A 75 13.06 1.57 5.92
CA GLU A 75 13.00 2.57 4.84
C GLU A 75 11.59 2.73 4.30
N ILE A 76 10.89 1.61 4.04
CA ILE A 76 9.49 1.61 3.59
C ILE A 76 8.60 2.29 4.63
N LEU A 77 8.68 1.89 5.91
CA LEU A 77 7.86 2.52 6.95
C LEU A 77 8.11 4.03 7.06
N ALA A 78 9.38 4.46 7.00
CA ALA A 78 9.73 5.87 7.05
C ALA A 78 9.19 6.64 5.83
N ALA A 79 9.33 6.07 4.63
CA ALA A 79 8.89 6.68 3.38
C ALA A 79 7.37 6.90 3.32
N PHE A 80 6.60 6.01 3.94
CA PHE A 80 5.14 6.12 4.04
C PHE A 80 4.66 6.74 5.37
N ASN A 81 5.58 7.20 6.23
CA ASN A 81 5.29 7.74 7.56
C ASN A 81 4.38 6.82 8.41
N ILE A 82 4.71 5.52 8.42
CA ILE A 82 3.95 4.47 9.09
C ILE A 82 4.56 4.15 10.46
N THR A 83 3.71 4.13 11.47
CA THR A 83 4.00 3.49 12.77
C THR A 83 3.25 2.18 12.89
N VAL A 84 3.74 1.23 13.71
CA VAL A 84 3.07 -0.07 13.92
C VAL A 84 2.63 -0.17 15.39
N LYS A 85 1.33 -0.45 15.62
CA LYS A 85 0.75 -0.56 16.96
C LYS A 85 0.14 -1.95 17.20
N PRO A 86 0.48 -2.65 18.29
CA PRO A 86 -0.20 -3.88 18.66
C PRO A 86 -1.60 -3.58 19.23
N VAL A 87 -2.57 -4.43 18.90
CA VAL A 87 -3.96 -4.36 19.39
C VAL A 87 -4.24 -5.53 20.33
N ARG A 88 -5.10 -5.30 21.32
CA ARG A 88 -5.47 -6.29 22.33
C ARG A 88 -6.64 -7.16 21.89
N LYS A 89 -6.52 -8.46 22.18
CA LYS A 89 -7.61 -9.43 22.01
C LYS A 89 -8.54 -9.43 23.21
N THR A 90 -9.79 -9.79 22.96
CA THR A 90 -10.77 -10.10 24.01
C THR A 90 -10.50 -11.50 24.56
N ALA A 91 -10.73 -11.69 25.86
CA ALA A 91 -10.66 -13.01 26.49
C ALA A 91 -11.94 -13.79 26.20
N ALA A 92 -12.03 -14.40 25.01
CA ALA A 92 -13.14 -15.24 24.59
C ALA A 92 -12.70 -16.70 24.36
N LYS A 93 -13.62 -17.64 24.62
CA LYS A 93 -13.42 -19.05 24.29
C LYS A 93 -13.98 -19.32 22.90
N TRP A 94 -13.19 -20.03 22.10
CA TRP A 94 -13.51 -20.34 20.71
C TRP A 94 -13.46 -21.83 20.47
N ASP A 95 -14.32 -22.30 19.57
CA ASP A 95 -14.36 -23.69 19.18
C ASP A 95 -13.04 -24.13 18.56
N LYS A 96 -12.73 -25.42 18.74
CA LYS A 96 -11.54 -26.01 18.12
C LYS A 96 -11.82 -26.26 16.65
N VAL A 97 -11.21 -25.43 15.82
CA VAL A 97 -11.02 -25.71 14.39
C VAL A 97 -9.76 -26.56 14.24
N ASN A 98 -9.81 -27.58 13.38
CA ASN A 98 -8.65 -28.41 13.07
C ASN A 98 -7.54 -27.55 12.47
N VAL A 99 -6.31 -27.70 12.96
CA VAL A 99 -5.14 -26.99 12.42
C VAL A 99 -4.73 -27.55 11.06
N PHE A 100 -3.96 -26.78 10.29
CA PHE A 100 -3.42 -27.25 9.02
C PHE A 100 -2.18 -28.15 9.21
N THR A 101 -2.25 -29.36 8.66
CA THR A 101 -1.13 -30.30 8.71
C THR A 101 -0.15 -30.07 7.56
N TRP A 102 1.01 -29.48 7.87
CA TRP A 102 2.11 -29.33 6.93
C TRP A 102 2.79 -30.67 6.62
N ASP A 103 2.99 -30.95 5.34
CA ASP A 103 3.91 -31.98 4.88
C ASP A 103 5.35 -31.44 5.00
N LYS A 104 6.18 -32.12 5.81
CA LYS A 104 7.55 -31.70 6.08
C LYS A 104 8.46 -31.84 4.86
N GLU A 105 8.15 -32.79 3.97
CA GLU A 105 8.98 -33.15 2.81
C GLU A 105 8.70 -32.26 1.59
N LEU A 106 7.55 -31.59 1.56
CA LEU A 106 7.16 -30.70 0.45
C LEU A 106 7.47 -29.24 0.77
N SER A 107 7.86 -28.44 -0.21
CA SER A 107 7.91 -26.99 -0.03
C SER A 107 6.52 -26.39 0.23
N GLU A 108 6.48 -25.15 0.70
CA GLU A 108 5.25 -24.37 0.90
C GLU A 108 4.44 -24.23 -0.39
N GLU A 109 5.08 -23.78 -1.47
CA GLU A 109 4.48 -23.63 -2.80
C GLU A 109 3.86 -24.95 -3.31
N LYS A 110 4.49 -26.10 -3.05
CA LYS A 110 3.96 -27.43 -3.44
C LYS A 110 2.69 -27.82 -2.68
N GLN A 111 2.32 -27.08 -1.63
CA GLN A 111 1.16 -27.35 -0.77
C GLN A 111 0.05 -26.31 -0.93
N LYS A 112 0.15 -25.40 -1.89
CA LYS A 112 -0.82 -24.32 -2.12
C LYS A 112 -2.26 -24.76 -2.27
N ASP A 113 -2.51 -25.78 -3.09
CA ASP A 113 -3.86 -26.32 -3.24
C ASP A 113 -4.40 -26.92 -1.94
N LYS A 114 -3.53 -27.43 -1.06
CA LYS A 114 -3.95 -27.99 0.23
C LYS A 114 -4.34 -26.88 1.20
N TYR A 115 -3.52 -25.83 1.32
CA TYR A 115 -3.82 -24.74 2.25
C TYR A 115 -4.95 -23.84 1.74
N ARG A 116 -5.11 -23.66 0.42
CA ARG A 116 -6.26 -22.98 -0.17
C ARG A 116 -7.56 -23.70 0.20
N ARG A 117 -7.61 -25.03 -0.03
CA ARG A 117 -8.75 -25.87 0.35
C ARG A 117 -9.02 -25.86 1.86
N TYR A 118 -7.98 -25.67 2.67
CA TYR A 118 -8.16 -25.50 4.11
C TYR A 118 -8.92 -24.21 4.44
N VAL A 119 -8.59 -23.08 3.81
CA VAL A 119 -9.36 -21.84 3.97
C VAL A 119 -10.79 -22.02 3.46
N GLU A 120 -10.97 -22.57 2.25
CA GLU A 120 -12.30 -22.79 1.65
C GLU A 120 -13.19 -23.71 2.49
N ARG A 121 -12.62 -24.75 3.13
CA ARG A 121 -13.38 -25.64 4.03
C ARG A 121 -13.93 -24.90 5.24
N ASN A 122 -13.21 -23.91 5.76
CA ASN A 122 -13.56 -23.24 7.01
C ASN A 122 -14.44 -22.00 6.82
N ILE A 123 -14.30 -21.28 5.69
CA ILE A 123 -15.05 -20.04 5.41
C ILE A 123 -15.71 -19.97 4.03
N GLY A 124 -15.57 -20.99 3.18
CA GLY A 124 -16.02 -20.94 1.78
C GLY A 124 -17.52 -20.67 1.60
N LYS A 125 -18.38 -21.25 2.44
CA LYS A 125 -19.82 -20.97 2.41
C LYS A 125 -20.11 -19.49 2.70
N PHE A 126 -19.46 -18.92 3.71
CA PHE A 126 -19.59 -17.52 4.06
C PHE A 126 -19.08 -16.61 2.92
N LEU A 127 -17.96 -16.97 2.29
CA LEU A 127 -17.43 -16.23 1.15
C LEU A 127 -18.41 -16.24 -0.04
N GLN A 128 -18.99 -17.40 -0.36
CA GLN A 128 -19.99 -17.52 -1.42
C GLN A 128 -21.22 -16.64 -1.16
N GLU A 129 -21.74 -16.61 0.07
CA GLU A 129 -22.84 -15.71 0.47
C GLU A 129 -22.50 -14.22 0.27
N LYS A 130 -21.21 -13.88 0.33
CA LYS A 130 -20.69 -12.53 0.11
C LYS A 130 -20.24 -12.25 -1.33
N LYS A 131 -20.40 -13.21 -2.25
CA LYS A 131 -19.85 -13.15 -3.62
C LYS A 131 -18.33 -12.94 -3.63
N LEU A 132 -17.64 -13.58 -2.70
CA LEU A 132 -16.19 -13.58 -2.58
C LEU A 132 -15.65 -15.00 -2.79
N CYS A 133 -14.39 -15.11 -3.18
CA CYS A 133 -13.69 -16.39 -3.27
C CYS A 133 -12.26 -16.30 -2.69
N VAL A 134 -11.63 -17.46 -2.48
CA VAL A 134 -10.19 -17.56 -2.22
C VAL A 134 -9.50 -17.81 -3.55
N PHE A 135 -8.63 -16.90 -3.96
CA PHE A 135 -7.90 -16.97 -5.23
C PHE A 135 -6.41 -17.18 -5.00
N SER A 136 -5.82 -18.11 -5.75
CA SER A 136 -4.39 -18.44 -5.69
C SER A 136 -3.63 -17.66 -6.77
N VAL A 137 -2.59 -16.93 -6.40
CA VAL A 137 -1.86 -16.02 -7.31
C VAL A 137 -0.73 -16.75 -8.05
N GLU A 138 -1.08 -17.78 -8.82
CA GLU A 138 -0.10 -18.74 -9.35
C GLU A 138 0.57 -18.30 -10.65
N ASN A 139 -0.20 -17.63 -11.52
CA ASN A 139 0.20 -17.34 -12.90
C ASN A 139 0.52 -15.87 -13.14
N THR A 140 0.31 -15.02 -12.15
CA THR A 140 0.53 -13.58 -12.25
C THR A 140 1.78 -13.20 -11.48
N ARG A 141 2.91 -13.17 -12.19
CA ARG A 141 4.12 -12.55 -11.67
C ARG A 141 3.79 -11.07 -11.48
N ASP A 142 3.99 -10.57 -10.26
CA ASP A 142 3.88 -9.14 -9.93
C ASP A 142 2.46 -8.54 -9.85
N ILE A 143 1.46 -9.30 -9.40
CA ILE A 143 0.09 -8.76 -9.17
C ILE A 143 0.06 -7.60 -8.15
N LEU A 144 1.03 -7.56 -7.22
CA LEU A 144 1.16 -6.49 -6.22
C LEU A 144 2.16 -5.42 -6.65
N ARG A 145 2.47 -5.29 -7.94
CA ARG A 145 3.39 -4.26 -8.41
C ARG A 145 2.74 -2.88 -8.40
N VAL A 146 3.34 -1.96 -7.66
CA VAL A 146 2.88 -0.58 -7.59
C VAL A 146 4.03 0.41 -7.49
N VAL A 147 3.87 1.56 -8.14
CA VAL A 147 4.81 2.68 -8.08
C VAL A 147 4.21 3.80 -7.24
N ALA A 148 4.78 4.01 -6.06
CA ALA A 148 4.43 5.13 -5.19
C ALA A 148 5.24 6.37 -5.62
N LYS A 149 4.59 7.27 -6.37
CA LYS A 149 5.23 8.48 -6.94
C LYS A 149 5.84 9.39 -5.87
N GLY A 150 5.14 9.61 -4.76
CA GLY A 150 5.59 10.48 -3.66
C GLY A 150 6.97 10.08 -3.10
N PRO A 151 7.12 8.87 -2.55
CA PRO A 151 8.43 8.41 -2.06
C PRO A 151 9.38 7.92 -3.17
N ASN A 152 8.96 7.92 -4.45
CA ASN A 152 9.68 7.34 -5.59
C ASN A 152 10.16 5.90 -5.31
N ILE A 153 9.23 5.08 -4.83
CA ILE A 153 9.45 3.65 -4.51
C ILE A 153 8.57 2.79 -5.43
N GLU A 154 9.14 1.68 -5.90
CA GLU A 154 8.40 0.57 -6.49
C GLU A 154 8.38 -0.60 -5.51
N LEU A 155 7.19 -1.13 -5.26
CA LEU A 155 6.99 -2.41 -4.59
C LEU A 155 6.58 -3.42 -5.66
N SER A 156 7.16 -4.61 -5.63
CA SER A 156 6.86 -5.67 -6.59
C SER A 156 6.82 -7.06 -5.95
N GLY A 157 6.09 -7.96 -6.60
CA GLY A 157 5.89 -9.33 -6.16
C GLY A 157 4.42 -9.72 -6.11
N ARG A 158 4.15 -10.79 -5.36
CA ARG A 158 2.82 -11.38 -5.17
C ARG A 158 2.68 -11.83 -3.72
N THR A 159 1.46 -12.18 -3.35
CA THR A 159 1.15 -12.93 -2.14
C THR A 159 0.73 -14.36 -2.53
N ASP A 160 0.52 -15.24 -1.55
CA ASP A 160 0.03 -16.59 -1.80
C ASP A 160 -1.46 -16.62 -2.20
N LEU A 161 -2.33 -15.99 -1.40
CA LEU A 161 -3.77 -15.98 -1.65
C LEU A 161 -4.38 -14.57 -1.53
N LEU A 162 -5.48 -14.37 -2.24
CA LEU A 162 -6.34 -13.20 -2.12
C LEU A 162 -7.77 -13.62 -1.79
N ILE A 163 -8.46 -12.82 -0.99
CA ILE A 163 -9.92 -12.84 -0.85
C ILE A 163 -10.47 -11.62 -1.62
N LEU A 164 -11.18 -11.90 -2.69
CA LEU A 164 -11.73 -10.90 -3.62
C LEU A 164 -13.03 -11.39 -4.27
N SER A 165 -13.64 -10.56 -5.11
CA SER A 165 -14.89 -10.87 -5.81
C SER A 165 -14.80 -12.19 -6.56
N ASP A 166 -15.86 -13.00 -6.47
CA ASP A 166 -15.95 -14.30 -7.15
C ASP A 166 -16.04 -14.18 -8.69
N ILE A 167 -16.18 -12.97 -9.23
CA ILE A 167 -16.12 -12.69 -10.67
C ILE A 167 -14.84 -13.22 -11.33
N VAL A 168 -13.72 -13.32 -10.58
CA VAL A 168 -12.46 -13.89 -11.08
C VAL A 168 -12.55 -15.38 -11.42
N MET A 169 -13.60 -16.06 -10.97
CA MET A 169 -13.88 -17.45 -11.34
C MET A 169 -14.42 -17.58 -12.77
N GLU A 170 -14.97 -16.51 -13.34
CA GLU A 170 -15.38 -16.47 -14.75
C GLU A 170 -14.15 -16.34 -15.68
N SER A 171 -13.14 -15.58 -15.25
CA SER A 171 -11.87 -15.43 -15.95
C SER A 171 -10.76 -15.04 -14.98
N ALA A 172 -9.69 -15.84 -14.96
CA ALA A 172 -8.51 -15.56 -14.16
C ALA A 172 -7.83 -14.22 -14.54
N ALA A 173 -8.08 -13.70 -15.74
CA ALA A 173 -7.54 -12.40 -16.16
C ALA A 173 -8.09 -11.24 -15.33
N TYR A 174 -9.33 -11.34 -14.82
CA TYR A 174 -9.93 -10.30 -13.97
C TYR A 174 -9.22 -10.13 -12.64
N ALA A 175 -8.41 -11.10 -12.21
CA ALA A 175 -7.62 -10.96 -10.99
C ALA A 175 -6.64 -9.77 -11.05
N LEU A 176 -6.17 -9.39 -12.26
CA LEU A 176 -5.28 -8.23 -12.45
C LEU A 176 -5.90 -6.90 -12.02
N ASP A 177 -7.23 -6.81 -12.08
CA ASP A 177 -7.98 -5.61 -11.69
C ASP A 177 -8.33 -5.60 -10.19
N LEU A 178 -7.96 -6.66 -9.46
CA LEU A 178 -8.22 -6.83 -8.02
C LEU A 178 -9.67 -6.52 -7.60
N PRO A 179 -10.69 -7.07 -8.30
CA PRO A 179 -12.08 -6.66 -8.11
C PRO A 179 -12.56 -6.91 -6.68
N GLU A 180 -12.94 -5.82 -6.01
CA GLU A 180 -13.45 -5.80 -4.63
C GLU A 180 -12.57 -6.57 -3.63
N VAL A 181 -11.25 -6.64 -3.87
CA VAL A 181 -10.32 -7.33 -2.97
C VAL A 181 -10.45 -6.80 -1.53
N LYS A 182 -10.49 -7.73 -0.58
CA LYS A 182 -10.68 -7.42 0.85
C LYS A 182 -9.46 -7.76 1.69
N MET A 183 -8.75 -8.83 1.33
CA MET A 183 -7.65 -9.34 2.15
C MET A 183 -6.62 -10.09 1.30
N LEU A 184 -5.34 -9.90 1.60
CA LEU A 184 -4.27 -10.82 1.21
C LEU A 184 -3.96 -11.80 2.33
N ILE A 185 -3.53 -13.00 1.97
CA ILE A 185 -3.07 -14.02 2.91
C ILE A 185 -1.71 -14.51 2.45
N GLU A 186 -0.70 -14.17 3.26
CA GLU A 186 0.66 -14.68 3.13
C GLU A 186 0.81 -15.89 4.05
N VAL A 187 1.20 -17.02 3.47
CA VAL A 187 1.29 -18.29 4.17
C VAL A 187 2.75 -18.60 4.44
N LYS A 188 3.07 -19.08 5.64
CA LYS A 188 4.41 -19.57 5.97
C LYS A 188 4.36 -20.91 6.67
N LYS A 189 5.21 -21.86 6.28
CA LYS A 189 5.43 -23.08 7.09
C LYS A 189 5.79 -22.76 8.54
N LYS A 190 6.54 -21.69 8.74
CA LYS A 190 6.92 -21.13 10.03
C LYS A 190 6.99 -19.62 9.87
N VAL A 191 6.24 -18.89 10.67
CA VAL A 191 6.28 -17.44 10.66
C VAL A 191 7.58 -16.96 11.32
N GLU A 192 8.35 -16.19 10.56
CA GLU A 192 9.60 -15.58 11.03
C GLU A 192 9.51 -14.06 10.94
N ARG A 193 10.51 -13.38 11.51
CA ARG A 193 10.52 -11.91 11.51
C ARG A 193 10.50 -11.32 10.10
N GLN A 194 11.22 -11.95 9.16
CA GLN A 194 11.22 -11.53 7.76
C GLN A 194 9.83 -11.68 7.12
N SER A 195 9.07 -12.72 7.50
CA SER A 195 7.69 -12.91 7.03
C SER A 195 6.80 -11.72 7.37
N VAL A 196 7.01 -11.09 8.54
CA VAL A 196 6.29 -9.88 8.93
C VAL A 196 6.65 -8.69 8.02
N PHE A 197 7.93 -8.55 7.65
CA PHE A 197 8.37 -7.46 6.77
C PHE A 197 7.77 -7.60 5.37
N GLN A 198 7.79 -8.82 4.83
CA GLN A 198 7.16 -9.17 3.58
C GLN A 198 5.67 -8.83 3.60
N ALA A 199 4.89 -9.41 4.53
CA ALA A 199 3.44 -9.20 4.61
C ALA A 199 3.04 -7.73 4.80
N MET A 200 3.83 -6.96 5.54
CA MET A 200 3.63 -5.50 5.67
C MET A 200 3.87 -4.74 4.36
N SER A 201 4.90 -5.12 3.60
CA SER A 201 5.15 -4.51 2.28
C SER A 201 4.07 -4.86 1.26
N GLU A 202 3.54 -6.08 1.32
CA GLU A 202 2.40 -6.53 0.49
C GLU A 202 1.11 -5.79 0.87
N LEU A 203 0.85 -5.57 2.17
CA LEU A 203 -0.29 -4.77 2.63
C LEU A 203 -0.24 -3.35 2.06
N ILE A 204 0.92 -2.71 2.14
CA ILE A 204 1.12 -1.35 1.60
C ILE A 204 0.87 -1.34 0.10
N ALA A 205 1.42 -2.32 -0.63
CA ALA A 205 1.23 -2.41 -2.07
C ALA A 205 -0.23 -2.61 -2.46
N LEU A 206 -0.93 -3.56 -1.83
CA LEU A 206 -2.33 -3.83 -2.07
C LEU A 206 -3.21 -2.61 -1.74
N ASP A 207 -2.92 -1.90 -0.64
CA ASP A 207 -3.66 -0.69 -0.29
C ASP A 207 -3.43 0.43 -1.31
N LEU A 208 -2.23 0.57 -1.88
CA LEU A 208 -1.98 1.57 -2.94
C LEU A 208 -2.66 1.22 -4.27
N LEU A 209 -2.87 -0.07 -4.56
CA LEU A 209 -3.50 -0.54 -5.80
C LEU A 209 -5.02 -0.45 -5.80
N THR A 210 -5.64 -0.27 -4.63
CA THR A 210 -7.08 -0.44 -4.44
C THR A 210 -7.73 0.83 -3.93
N ASN A 211 -9.03 1.01 -4.21
CA ASN A 211 -9.79 2.16 -3.71
C ASN A 211 -10.28 1.96 -2.27
N ASP A 212 -10.57 0.72 -1.89
CA ASP A 212 -11.11 0.36 -0.58
C ASP A 212 -10.00 -0.06 0.41
N PRO A 213 -10.18 0.15 1.72
CA PRO A 213 -9.23 -0.36 2.71
C PRO A 213 -9.20 -1.89 2.72
N VAL A 214 -7.99 -2.43 2.81
CA VAL A 214 -7.72 -3.88 2.78
C VAL A 214 -7.09 -4.37 4.08
N PHE A 215 -7.05 -5.70 4.24
CA PHE A 215 -6.35 -6.39 5.32
C PHE A 215 -5.22 -7.25 4.78
N ALA A 216 -4.26 -7.56 5.65
CA ALA A 216 -3.30 -8.63 5.43
C ALA A 216 -3.36 -9.64 6.56
N LEU A 217 -3.25 -10.91 6.21
CA LEU A 217 -3.09 -12.03 7.13
C LEU A 217 -1.76 -12.71 6.83
N LEU A 218 -0.88 -12.81 7.83
CA LEU A 218 0.30 -13.67 7.79
C LEU A 218 0.04 -14.87 8.71
N THR A 219 0.18 -16.09 8.21
CA THR A 219 -0.15 -17.25 9.03
C THR A 219 0.59 -18.53 8.66
N ASP A 220 0.75 -19.43 9.64
CA ASP A 220 1.14 -20.81 9.43
C ASP A 220 -0.04 -21.79 9.42
N PHE A 221 -1.27 -21.27 9.48
CA PHE A 221 -2.53 -21.99 9.64
C PHE A 221 -2.56 -22.96 10.84
N ASN A 222 -1.65 -22.78 11.80
CA ASN A 222 -1.59 -23.49 13.07
C ASN A 222 -1.85 -22.50 14.20
N ASN A 223 -0.79 -21.94 14.79
CA ASN A 223 -0.85 -21.14 16.00
C ASN A 223 -0.26 -19.73 15.84
N ASP A 224 0.06 -19.31 14.62
CA ASP A 224 0.47 -17.94 14.33
C ASP A 224 -0.47 -17.36 13.26
N TRP A 225 -1.33 -16.44 13.66
CA TRP A 225 -2.29 -15.76 12.80
C TRP A 225 -2.22 -14.26 13.04
N GLN A 226 -1.49 -13.56 12.18
CA GLN A 226 -1.21 -12.14 12.35
C GLN A 226 -2.01 -11.32 11.36
N PHE A 227 -2.92 -10.52 11.91
CA PHE A 227 -3.74 -9.62 11.12
C PHE A 227 -3.14 -8.22 11.15
N PHE A 228 -3.15 -7.56 10.00
CA PHE A 228 -2.66 -6.20 9.82
C PHE A 228 -3.68 -5.37 9.06
N TRP A 229 -3.83 -4.11 9.45
CA TRP A 229 -4.63 -3.13 8.71
C TRP A 229 -4.13 -1.71 8.95
N ILE A 230 -4.32 -0.87 7.94
CA ILE A 230 -4.01 0.55 8.02
C ILE A 230 -5.12 1.27 8.80
N ALA A 231 -4.71 2.05 9.77
CA ALA A 231 -5.53 2.85 10.68
C ALA A 231 -4.95 4.26 10.82
N MET A 232 -5.69 5.14 11.47
CA MET A 232 -5.20 6.47 11.84
C MET A 232 -4.56 6.42 13.23
N GLY A 233 -3.30 6.86 13.31
CA GLY A 233 -2.60 7.09 14.55
C GLY A 233 -2.97 8.43 15.19
N GLU A 234 -2.32 8.73 16.31
CA GLU A 234 -2.39 10.06 16.93
C GLU A 234 -1.84 11.13 15.97
N ASN A 235 -2.34 12.36 16.05
CA ASN A 235 -1.93 13.48 15.21
C ASN A 235 -2.05 13.22 13.69
N ASN A 236 -3.01 12.40 13.26
CA ASN A 236 -3.28 12.07 11.85
C ASN A 236 -2.09 11.40 11.13
N THR A 237 -1.20 10.76 11.90
CA THR A 237 -0.12 9.90 11.37
C THR A 237 -0.68 8.57 10.87
N THR A 238 -0.04 7.94 9.87
CA THR A 238 -0.44 6.60 9.44
C THR A 238 -0.01 5.58 10.49
N CYS A 239 -0.93 4.71 10.89
CA CYS A 239 -0.65 3.59 11.76
C CYS A 239 -1.02 2.29 11.06
N VAL A 240 -0.25 1.24 11.28
CA VAL A 240 -0.68 -0.13 11.00
C VAL A 240 -0.92 -0.82 12.32
N ASN A 241 -2.18 -1.21 12.54
CA ASN A 241 -2.54 -2.03 13.68
C ASN A 241 -2.20 -3.49 13.38
N ARG A 242 -1.73 -4.21 14.40
CA ARG A 242 -1.40 -5.63 14.33
C ARG A 242 -1.97 -6.38 15.52
N VAL A 243 -2.51 -7.56 15.28
CA VAL A 243 -2.86 -8.52 16.35
C VAL A 243 -2.36 -9.91 15.98
N ASN A 244 -1.95 -10.69 16.99
CA ASN A 244 -1.59 -12.10 16.82
C ASN A 244 -2.62 -12.98 17.54
N ILE A 245 -3.18 -13.94 16.81
CA ILE A 245 -4.15 -14.94 17.27
C ILE A 245 -3.51 -16.33 17.19
N THR A 246 -3.68 -17.13 18.23
CA THR A 246 -3.09 -18.48 18.32
C THR A 246 -4.10 -19.61 18.14
N ASN A 247 -5.40 -19.28 18.07
CA ASN A 247 -6.48 -20.24 17.90
C ASN A 247 -7.10 -20.09 16.50
N PRO A 248 -7.12 -21.13 15.65
CA PRO A 248 -7.71 -21.04 14.31
C PRO A 248 -9.19 -20.68 14.29
N GLY A 249 -9.98 -21.15 15.25
CA GLY A 249 -11.40 -20.80 15.37
C GLY A 249 -11.59 -19.30 15.59
N GLU A 250 -10.83 -18.72 16.53
CA GLU A 250 -10.77 -17.28 16.77
C GLU A 250 -10.33 -16.50 15.51
N ALA A 251 -9.34 -17.01 14.77
CA ALA A 251 -8.83 -16.36 13.57
C ALA A 251 -9.85 -16.37 12.42
N PHE A 252 -10.55 -17.49 12.18
CA PHE A 252 -11.60 -17.55 11.17
C PHE A 252 -12.82 -16.70 11.53
N GLU A 253 -13.14 -16.56 12.81
CA GLU A 253 -14.16 -15.62 13.26
C GLU A 253 -13.73 -14.17 13.03
N MET A 254 -12.47 -13.83 13.29
CA MET A 254 -11.94 -12.52 12.91
C MET A 254 -12.11 -12.28 11.41
N ILE A 255 -11.71 -13.22 10.54
CA ILE A 255 -11.90 -13.09 9.09
C ILE A 255 -13.37 -12.84 8.74
N ARG A 256 -14.31 -13.62 9.30
CA ARG A 256 -15.74 -13.42 9.06
C ARG A 256 -16.18 -12.00 9.40
N GLU A 257 -15.86 -11.50 10.58
CA GLU A 257 -16.23 -10.14 11.00
C GLU A 257 -15.65 -9.07 10.10
N LEU A 258 -14.36 -9.18 9.74
CA LEU A 258 -13.69 -8.21 8.88
C LEU A 258 -14.31 -8.13 7.48
N LEU A 259 -14.91 -9.22 7.01
CA LEU A 259 -15.56 -9.33 5.69
C LEU A 259 -17.07 -9.06 5.71
N LYS A 260 -17.69 -8.83 6.88
CA LYS A 260 -19.15 -8.58 6.95
C LYS A 260 -19.58 -7.23 6.39
N SER A 261 -18.75 -6.19 6.50
CA SER A 261 -19.12 -4.79 6.23
C SER A 261 -18.26 -4.13 5.15
N THR A 262 -18.92 -3.59 4.12
CA THR A 262 -18.30 -2.81 3.05
C THR A 262 -18.49 -1.30 3.20
N ALA A 263 -19.39 -0.85 4.08
CA ALA A 263 -19.78 0.57 4.20
C ALA A 263 -19.28 1.28 5.47
N SER A 264 -18.99 0.54 6.55
CA SER A 264 -18.54 1.13 7.82
C SER A 264 -17.01 1.18 7.90
N THR A 265 -16.48 2.33 8.31
CA THR A 265 -15.05 2.50 8.63
C THR A 265 -14.67 1.86 9.97
N GLU A 266 -15.65 1.43 10.75
CA GLU A 266 -15.50 0.82 12.07
C GLU A 266 -16.22 -0.54 12.14
N ILE A 267 -15.48 -1.58 12.54
CA ILE A 267 -16.00 -2.95 12.67
C ILE A 267 -15.83 -3.40 14.12
N THR A 268 -16.93 -3.70 14.79
CA THR A 268 -16.89 -4.34 16.11
C THR A 268 -16.76 -5.84 15.92
N THR A 269 -15.87 -6.47 16.67
CA THR A 269 -15.65 -7.92 16.62
C THR A 269 -15.56 -8.47 18.05
N PRO A 270 -16.13 -9.65 18.34
CA PRO A 270 -15.93 -10.34 19.61
C PRO A 270 -14.46 -10.75 19.88
N VAL A 271 -13.58 -10.69 18.86
CA VAL A 271 -12.19 -11.12 18.96
C VAL A 271 -11.28 -10.03 19.55
N LEU A 272 -11.61 -8.74 19.36
CA LEU A 272 -10.77 -7.61 19.77
C LEU A 272 -11.44 -6.78 20.87
N GLN A 273 -10.64 -6.14 21.71
CA GLN A 273 -11.15 -5.26 22.77
C GLN A 273 -11.73 -3.97 22.20
N ASP A 274 -11.05 -3.41 21.20
CA ASP A 274 -11.42 -2.17 20.54
C ASP A 274 -11.94 -2.43 19.11
N PRO A 275 -12.85 -1.59 18.60
CA PRO A 275 -13.30 -1.68 17.22
C PRO A 275 -12.17 -1.49 16.21
N VAL A 276 -12.26 -2.23 15.10
CA VAL A 276 -11.34 -2.14 13.97
C VAL A 276 -11.69 -0.91 13.15
N LYS A 277 -10.88 0.14 13.28
CA LYS A 277 -10.95 1.36 12.45
C LYS A 277 -9.96 1.28 11.31
N ARG A 278 -10.44 1.42 10.07
CA ARG A 278 -9.60 1.32 8.86
C ARG A 278 -9.53 2.63 8.08
N ARG A 279 -8.40 2.84 7.40
CA ARG A 279 -8.19 3.98 6.50
C ARG A 279 -7.27 3.59 5.34
N LYS A 280 -7.43 4.27 4.20
CA LYS A 280 -6.50 4.21 3.06
C LYS A 280 -5.22 4.98 3.34
N LEU A 281 -4.10 4.50 2.82
CA LEU A 281 -2.80 5.16 2.82
C LEU A 281 -2.79 6.44 1.97
N SER A 282 -3.45 6.42 0.81
CA SER A 282 -3.51 7.55 -0.14
C SER A 282 -4.16 8.81 0.43
N ARG A 283 -5.01 8.70 1.46
CA ARG A 283 -5.64 9.82 2.15
C ARG A 283 -4.77 10.45 3.25
N VAL A 284 -3.54 9.99 3.42
CA VAL A 284 -2.60 10.46 4.46
C VAL A 284 -1.31 11.03 3.85
N LEU A 285 -0.94 10.59 2.65
CA LEU A 285 0.07 11.28 1.86
C LEU A 285 -0.50 12.64 1.42
N PRO A 286 0.25 13.74 1.52
CA PRO A 286 -0.23 15.03 1.04
C PRO A 286 -0.61 14.89 -0.43
N SER A 287 -1.90 15.10 -0.73
CA SER A 287 -2.39 15.23 -2.08
C SER A 287 -1.59 16.34 -2.74
N ILE A 288 -0.88 16.01 -3.82
CA ILE A 288 -0.57 17.05 -4.81
C ILE A 288 -1.91 17.30 -5.48
N ASN A 289 -2.74 18.17 -4.90
CA ASN A 289 -3.98 18.60 -5.53
C ASN A 289 -3.60 19.39 -6.79
N GLU A 290 -3.93 18.83 -7.95
CA GLU A 290 -4.23 19.63 -9.13
C GLU A 290 -5.44 20.51 -8.75
N ALA A 291 -5.21 21.80 -8.53
CA ALA A 291 -6.28 22.74 -8.21
C ALA A 291 -7.06 23.06 -9.49
N GLY A 292 -8.14 22.32 -9.73
CA GLY A 292 -9.17 22.66 -10.69
C GLY A 292 -10.23 23.58 -10.07
N GLU A 293 -10.52 24.67 -10.77
CA GLU A 293 -11.82 25.32 -10.97
C GLU A 293 -12.83 25.31 -9.80
N SER A 294 -13.00 26.49 -9.19
CA SER A 294 -14.30 26.88 -8.64
C SER A 294 -14.48 28.39 -8.73
N GLY A 295 -15.05 28.84 -9.85
CA GLY A 295 -15.53 30.21 -10.03
C GLY A 295 -17.02 30.17 -10.40
N ARG A 296 -17.89 30.16 -9.39
CA ARG A 296 -19.31 30.50 -9.55
C ARG A 296 -19.41 31.92 -10.10
N ILE A 297 -20.00 32.11 -11.27
CA ILE A 297 -20.39 33.43 -11.75
C ILE A 297 -21.77 33.74 -11.16
N LEU A 298 -21.81 34.71 -10.25
CA LEU A 298 -22.98 35.53 -9.98
C LEU A 298 -22.88 36.76 -10.89
N CYS A 299 -23.77 36.84 -11.87
CA CYS A 299 -24.36 38.03 -12.47
C CYS A 299 -25.62 37.57 -13.23
#